data_AF-A0A2V6PXE6-F1
#
_entry.id   AF-A0A2V6PXE6-F1
#
_cell.length_a   1.000
_cell.length_b   1.000
_cell.length_c   1.000
_cell.angle_alpha   90.00
_cell.angle_beta   90.00
_cell.angle_gamma   90.00
#
_symmetry.space_group_name_H-M   'P 1'
#
loop_
_entity.id
_entity.type
_entity.pdbx_description
1 polymer ?
#
loop_
_entity_poly.entity_id
_entity_poly.type
_entity_poly.pdbx_seq_one_letter_code
_entity_poly.pdbx_strand_id
1 'polypeptide(L)' 'MLGEPFPVYDAPMYPAPTYMVAPTPPPMRRVIDYPEGRYELQGDGVTSPYVWVWVPNPPSAPPSPPPPPVAPPAPQEPP' A
#
# COMPACT_ATOMS: atom_id res chain seq x y z
N MET A 1 -38.12 -58.22 -41.46
CA MET A 1 -36.90 -57.99 -40.66
C MET A 1 -36.87 -56.52 -40.32
N LEU A 2 -37.31 -56.15 -39.12
CA LEU A 2 -37.34 -54.77 -38.66
C LEU A 2 -35.91 -54.39 -38.26
N GLY A 3 -35.32 -53.39 -38.93
CA GLY A 3 -33.97 -52.93 -38.64
C GLY A 3 -33.91 -52.32 -37.24
N GLU A 4 -32.91 -52.71 -36.46
CA GLU A 4 -32.69 -52.16 -35.12
C GLU A 4 -32.37 -50.66 -35.21
N PRO A 5 -32.92 -49.81 -34.33
CA PRO A 5 -32.64 -48.38 -34.37
C PRO A 5 -31.18 -48.11 -34.00
N PHE A 6 -30.54 -47.21 -34.73
CA PHE A 6 -29.16 -46.79 -34.45
C PHE A 6 -29.06 -46.15 -33.06
N PRO A 7 -27.98 -46.43 -32.29
CA PRO A 7 -27.77 -45.78 -31.01
C PRO A 7 -27.49 -44.29 -31.20
N VAL A 8 -28.34 -43.45 -30.59
CA VAL A 8 -28.08 -42.01 -30.46
C VAL A 8 -27.17 -41.81 -29.25
N TYR A 9 -25.96 -41.30 -29.49
CA TYR A 9 -25.05 -40.91 -28.43
C TYR A 9 -25.39 -39.50 -27.95
N ASP A 10 -25.75 -39.38 -26.67
CA ASP A 10 -25.93 -38.10 -25.99
C ASP A 10 -24.55 -37.51 -25.61
N ALA A 11 -24.34 -36.21 -25.87
CA ALA A 11 -23.09 -35.55 -25.54
C ALA A 11 -23.02 -35.25 -24.04
N PRO A 12 -21.93 -35.59 -23.33
CA PRO A 12 -21.85 -35.34 -21.89
C PRO A 12 -21.91 -33.83 -21.60
N MET A 13 -22.88 -33.44 -20.80
CA MET A 13 -22.98 -32.10 -20.21
C MET A 13 -21.92 -31.97 -19.11
N TYR A 14 -20.87 -31.18 -19.36
CA TYR A 14 -19.88 -30.86 -18.34
C TYR A 14 -20.40 -29.70 -17.45
N PRO A 15 -20.29 -29.82 -16.12
CA PRO A 15 -20.60 -28.69 -15.25
C PRO A 15 -19.61 -27.55 -15.49
N ALA A 16 -20.11 -26.32 -15.49
CA ALA A 16 -19.27 -25.14 -15.55
C ALA A 16 -18.35 -25.07 -14.31
N PRO A 17 -17.10 -24.60 -14.45
CA PRO A 17 -16.21 -24.45 -13.31
C PRO A 17 -16.77 -23.42 -12.33
N THR A 18 -16.95 -23.84 -11.08
CA THR A 18 -17.17 -22.93 -9.96
C THR A 18 -15.86 -22.27 -9.59
N TYR A 19 -15.77 -20.95 -9.75
CA TYR A 19 -14.64 -20.17 -9.26
C TYR A 19 -14.85 -19.84 -7.78
N MET A 20 -13.95 -20.33 -6.92
CA MET A 20 -13.88 -19.85 -5.53
C MET A 20 -13.07 -18.56 -5.49
N VAL A 21 -13.60 -17.52 -4.87
CA VAL A 21 -12.85 -16.29 -4.58
C VAL A 21 -11.90 -16.57 -3.42
N ALA A 22 -10.61 -16.37 -3.63
CA ALA A 22 -9.62 -16.47 -2.57
C ALA A 22 -9.84 -15.34 -1.54
N PRO A 23 -9.64 -15.61 -0.24
CA PRO A 23 -9.72 -14.57 0.79
C PRO A 23 -8.62 -13.53 0.61
N THR A 24 -8.92 -12.27 0.95
CA THR A 24 -7.94 -11.17 0.92
C THR A 24 -6.78 -11.48 1.87
N PRO A 25 -5.51 -11.40 1.41
CA PRO A 25 -4.36 -11.62 2.27
C PRO A 25 -4.27 -10.55 3.38
N PRO A 26 -3.64 -10.89 4.53
CA PRO A 26 -3.47 -9.93 5.62
C PRO A 26 -2.63 -8.72 5.18
N PRO A 27 -2.81 -7.54 5.81
CA PRO A 27 -2.04 -6.35 5.49
C PRO A 27 -0.55 -6.60 5.73
N MET A 28 0.22 -6.60 4.65
CA MET A 28 1.68 -6.73 4.68
C MET A 28 2.33 -5.41 5.11
N ARG A 29 3.49 -5.51 5.77
CA ARG A 29 4.29 -4.34 6.11
C ARG A 29 4.82 -3.69 4.83
N ARG A 30 4.39 -2.45 4.55
CA ARG A 30 4.78 -1.70 3.35
C ARG A 30 5.95 -0.75 3.57
N VAL A 31 6.35 -0.51 4.82
CA VAL A 31 7.40 0.45 5.17
C VAL A 31 8.33 -0.14 6.22
N ILE A 32 9.64 -0.03 5.98
CA ILE A 32 10.71 -0.37 6.92
C ILE A 32 11.56 0.87 7.13
N ASP A 33 11.64 1.32 8.38
CA ASP A 33 12.29 2.56 8.78
C ASP A 33 13.76 2.32 9.18
N TYR A 34 14.63 3.26 8.80
CA TYR A 34 16.07 3.26 9.08
C TYR A 34 16.50 4.69 9.48
N PRO A 35 17.63 4.85 10.20
CA PRO A 35 18.13 6.17 10.59
C PRO A 35 18.37 7.12 9.40
N GLU A 36 18.81 6.58 8.26
CA GLU A 36 19.13 7.34 7.05
C GLU A 36 17.97 7.49 6.04
N GLY A 37 16.83 6.83 6.26
CA GLY A 37 15.71 6.83 5.33
C GLY A 37 14.74 5.68 5.59
N ARG A 38 13.96 5.31 4.58
CA ARG A 38 13.03 4.18 4.67
C ARG A 38 12.92 3.43 3.36
N TYR A 39 12.72 2.12 3.43
CA TYR A 39 12.30 1.32 2.28
C TYR A 39 10.77 1.29 2.21
N GLU A 40 10.22 1.66 1.06
CA GLU A 40 8.79 1.58 0.76
C GLU A 40 8.53 0.47 -0.27
N LEU A 41 7.55 -0.38 0.02
CA LEU A 41 7.10 -1.45 -0.88
C LEU A 41 6.08 -0.89 -1.87
N GLN A 42 6.52 -0.74 -3.10
CA GLN A 42 5.72 -0.33 -4.25
C GLN A 42 5.19 -1.56 -4.99
N GLY A 43 4.05 -1.38 -5.68
CA GLY A 43 3.36 -2.45 -6.40
C GLY A 43 2.26 -3.14 -5.61
N ASP A 44 1.51 -3.98 -6.31
CA ASP A 44 0.32 -4.69 -5.83
C ASP A 44 0.41 -6.21 -6.06
N GLY A 45 1.46 -6.67 -6.76
CA GLY A 45 1.70 -8.09 -7.03
C GLY A 45 0.74 -8.72 -8.05
N VAL A 46 -0.28 -7.99 -8.51
CA VAL A 46 -1.23 -8.45 -9.53
C VAL A 46 -0.93 -7.77 -10.87
N THR A 47 -0.87 -6.44 -10.89
CA THR A 47 -0.61 -5.64 -12.09
C THR A 47 0.84 -5.16 -12.12
N SER A 48 1.41 -4.78 -10.97
CA SER A 48 2.79 -4.33 -10.85
C SER A 48 3.58 -5.19 -9.87
N PRO A 49 4.81 -5.63 -10.22
CA PRO A 49 5.63 -6.43 -9.32
C PRO A 49 6.01 -5.65 -8.07
N TYR A 50 6.25 -6.37 -6.98
CA TYR A 50 6.71 -5.78 -5.74
C TYR A 50 8.16 -5.34 -5.84
N VAL A 51 8.40 -4.07 -5.53
CA VAL A 51 9.75 -3.49 -5.50
C VAL A 51 9.95 -2.70 -4.23
N TRP A 52 11.09 -2.92 -3.58
CA TRP A 52 11.56 -2.09 -2.48
C TRP A 52 12.29 -0.88 -3.02
N VAL A 53 11.73 0.31 -2.74
CA VAL A 53 12.32 1.58 -3.14
C VAL A 53 12.87 2.27 -1.91
N TRP A 54 14.12 2.71 -1.99
CA TRP A 54 14.75 3.51 -0.94
C TRP A 54 14.30 4.96 -1.03
N VAL A 55 13.80 5.51 0.08
CA VAL A 55 13.44 6.92 0.24
C VAL A 55 14.35 7.54 1.30
N PRO A 56 15.32 8.40 0.92
CA PRO A 56 16.21 9.03 1.89
C PRO A 56 15.43 10.04 2.77
N ASN A 57 15.92 10.26 3.99
CA ASN A 57 15.34 11.26 4.86
C ASN A 57 15.52 12.67 4.28
N PRO A 58 14.53 13.58 4.47
CA PRO A 58 14.73 14.97 4.11
C PRO A 58 15.87 15.56 4.94
N PRO A 59 16.61 16.54 4.42
CA PRO A 59 17.62 17.24 5.20
C PRO A 59 16.96 17.88 6.43
N SER A 60 17.68 17.85 7.55
CA SER A 60 17.24 18.53 8.77
C SER A 60 16.99 20.01 8.47
N ALA A 61 15.87 20.55 8.98
CA ALA A 61 15.59 21.97 8.88
C ALA A 61 16.73 22.80 9.50
N PRO A 62 17.02 23.99 8.96
CA PRO A 62 18.00 24.88 9.58
C PRO A 62 17.54 25.25 11.00
N PRO A 63 18.49 25.56 11.91
CA PRO A 63 18.17 25.99 13.26
C PRO A 63 17.28 27.25 13.22
N SER A 64 16.31 27.30 14.13
CA SER A 64 15.44 28.48 14.27
C SER A 64 16.27 29.69 14.73
N PRO A 65 15.99 30.91 14.25
CA PRO A 65 16.66 32.11 14.72
C PRO A 65 16.43 32.30 16.24
N PRO A 66 17.37 32.94 16.94
CA PRO A 66 17.20 33.24 18.36
C PRO A 66 15.96 34.14 18.57
N PRO A 67 15.29 34.03 19.73
CA PRO A 67 14.18 34.92 20.05
C PRO A 67 14.64 36.38 20.06
N PRO A 68 13.75 37.34 19.70
CA PRO A 68 14.09 38.75 19.78
C PRO A 68 14.39 39.16 21.23
N PRO A 69 15.24 40.19 21.44
CA PRO A 69 15.46 40.74 22.77
C PRO A 69 14.13 41.16 23.41
N VAL A 70 13.92 40.77 24.66
CA VAL A 70 12.80 41.27 25.45
C VAL A 70 13.05 42.74 25.71
N ALA A 71 12.13 43.61 25.29
CA ALA A 71 12.21 45.04 25.59
C ALA A 71 12.21 45.24 27.11
N PRO A 72 13.03 46.17 27.64
CA PRO A 72 12.98 46.49 29.06
C PRO A 72 11.57 46.96 29.43
N PRO A 73 11.09 46.65 30.66
CA PRO A 73 9.82 47.15 31.14
C PRO A 73 9.80 48.68 31.03
N ALA A 74 8.68 49.22 30.54
CA ALA A 74 8.49 50.66 30.45
C ALA A 74 8.72 51.27 31.84
N PRO A 75 9.42 52.43 31.95
CA PRO A 75 9.50 53.16 33.19
C PRO A 75 8.11 53.32 33.78
N GLN A 76 7.86 52.77 34.96
CA GLN A 76 6.65 53.07 35.72
C GLN A 76 6.73 54.57 36.07
N GLU A 77 5.83 55.35 35.49
CA GLU A 77 5.66 56.75 35.88
C GLU A 77 5.15 56.77 37.33
N PRO A 78 5.86 57.42 38.26
CA PRO A 78 5.44 57.51 39.66
C PRO A 78 4.14 58.34 39.79
N PRO A 79 3.29 58.03 40.79
CA PRO A 79 2.02 58.73 41.03
C PRO A 79 2.19 60.19 41.46
#